data_AF-A0A7C6MR86-F1
#
_entry.id   AF-A0A7C6MR86-F1
#
_cell.length_a   1.000
_cell.length_b   1.000
_cell.length_c   1.000
_cell.angle_alpha   90.00
_cell.angle_beta   90.00
_cell.angle_gamma   90.00
#
_symmetry.space_group_name_H-M   'P 1'
#
loop_
_entity.id
_entity.type
_entity.pdbx_description
1 polymer ?
#
loop_
_entity_poly.entity_id
_entity_poly.type
_entity_poly.pdbx_seq_one_letter_code
_entity_poly.pdbx_strand_id
1 'polypeptide(L)' 'MTIIIIIGFVAIGVIEIWLWNDRPLRDVITYLALLSAGATLSVLLYLDPFLPVPAPLKILLETIKNYL' A
#
# COMPACT_ATOMS: atom_id res chain seq x y z
N MET A 1 15.32 -6.43 2.47
CA MET A 1 14.03 -6.32 1.73
C MET A 1 13.16 -5.19 2.22
N THR A 2 12.92 -5.02 3.52
CA THR A 2 12.18 -3.87 4.07
C THR A 2 12.69 -2.51 3.55
N ILE A 3 14.00 -2.29 3.54
CA ILE A 3 14.62 -1.07 3.00
C ILE A 3 14.29 -0.88 1.51
N ILE A 4 14.29 -1.96 0.73
CA ILE A 4 13.97 -1.92 -0.71
C ILE A 4 12.49 -1.57 -0.91
N ILE A 5 11.59 -2.12 -0.09
CA ILE A 5 10.16 -1.78 -0.12
C ILE A 5 9.96 -0.29 0.17
N ILE A 6 10.61 0.23 1.22
CA ILE A 6 10.53 1.66 1.59
C ILE A 6 11.06 2.54 0.47
N ILE A 7 12.23 2.23 -0.09
CA ILE A 7 12.83 2.99 -1.21
C ILE A 7 11.90 2.96 -2.43
N GLY A 8 11.26 1.82 -2.73
CA GLY A 8 10.30 1.69 -3.83
C GLY A 8 9.11 2.64 -3.67
N PHE A 9 8.47 2.65 -2.49
CA PHE A 9 7.35 3.56 -2.22
C PHE A 9 7.78 5.04 -2.25
N VAL A 10 8.97 5.37 -1.74
CA VAL A 10 9.50 6.74 -1.81
C VAL A 10 9.72 7.16 -3.27
N ALA A 11 10.32 6.30 -4.09
CA ALA A 11 10.56 6.60 -5.50
C ALA A 11 9.25 6.83 -6.26
N ILE A 12 8.25 5.96 -6.06
CA ILE A 12 6.90 6.10 -6.65
C ILE A 12 6.27 7.42 -6.20
N GLY A 13 6.28 7.70 -4.89
CA GLY A 13 5.73 8.93 -4.33
C GLY A 13 6.37 10.19 -4.91
N VAL A 14 7.70 10.20 -5.06
CA VAL A 14 8.43 11.33 -5.67
C VAL A 14 8.05 11.51 -7.13
N ILE A 15 7.99 10.42 -7.91
CA ILE A 15 7.65 10.47 -9.35
C ILE A 15 6.21 10.96 -9.56
N GLU A 16 5.25 10.39 -8.82
CA GLU A 16 3.84 10.76 -8.95
C GLU A 16 3.61 12.20 -8.51
N ILE A 17 4.20 12.63 -7.40
CA ILE A 17 4.14 14.04 -6.99
C ILE A 17 4.79 14.92 -8.05
N TRP A 18 5.95 14.54 -8.61
CA TRP A 18 6.64 15.34 -9.63
C TRP A 18 5.81 15.52 -10.90
N LEU A 19 5.12 14.47 -11.37
CA LEU A 19 4.22 14.50 -12.53
C LEU A 19 2.89 15.21 -12.25
N TRP A 20 2.53 15.43 -10.98
CA TRP A 20 1.28 16.08 -10.60
C TRP A 20 1.36 17.58 -10.87
N ASN A 21 0.62 18.05 -11.88
CA ASN A 21 0.69 19.44 -12.35
C ASN A 21 -0.07 20.42 -11.44
N ASP A 22 -1.25 20.02 -10.93
CA ASP A 22 -2.08 20.83 -10.03
C ASP A 22 -2.09 20.21 -8.63
N ARG A 23 -1.49 20.88 -7.64
CA ARG A 23 -1.22 20.29 -6.32
C ARG A 23 -1.97 21.01 -5.20
N PRO A 24 -3.30 20.81 -5.06
CA PRO A 24 -3.97 21.24 -3.85
C PRO A 24 -3.40 20.46 -2.66
N LEU A 25 -2.94 21.17 -1.64
CA LEU A 25 -2.26 20.58 -0.48
C LEU A 25 -3.05 19.45 0.18
N ARG A 26 -4.39 19.56 0.18
CA ARG A 26 -5.28 18.54 0.74
C ARG A 26 -5.13 17.18 0.03
N ASP A 27 -4.99 17.19 -1.29
CA ASP A 27 -4.91 15.96 -2.08
C ASP A 27 -3.51 15.35 -1.97
N VAL A 28 -2.47 16.19 -1.90
CA VAL A 28 -1.09 15.75 -1.63
C VAL A 28 -0.97 15.08 -0.26
N ILE A 29 -1.57 15.65 0.79
CA ILE A 29 -1.55 15.06 2.13
C ILE A 29 -2.33 13.74 2.14
N THR A 30 -3.50 13.70 1.51
CA THR A 30 -4.30 12.47 1.42
C THR A 30 -3.53 11.37 0.68
N TYR A 31 -2.91 11.73 -0.43
CA TYR A 31 -2.05 10.83 -1.20
C TYR A 31 -0.88 10.29 -0.37
N LEU A 32 -0.13 11.16 0.32
CA LEU A 32 0.97 10.75 1.19
C LEU A 32 0.51 9.85 2.35
N ALA A 33 -0.68 10.10 2.90
CA ALA A 33 -1.29 9.25 3.92
C ALA A 33 -1.60 7.85 3.37
N LEU A 34 -2.18 7.75 2.17
CA LEU A 34 -2.43 6.47 1.51
C LEU A 34 -1.13 5.74 1.13
N LEU A 35 -0.15 6.46 0.59
CA LEU A 35 1.16 5.91 0.24
C LEU A 35 1.88 5.34 1.47
N SER A 36 1.90 6.09 2.58
CA SER A 36 2.51 5.64 3.83
C SER A 36 1.76 4.48 4.47
N ALA A 37 0.43 4.46 4.41
CA ALA A 37 -0.37 3.32 4.86
C ALA A 37 -0.06 2.05 4.04
N GLY A 38 0.00 2.16 2.71
CA GLY A 38 0.37 1.06 1.81
C GLY A 38 1.80 0.54 2.06
N ALA A 39 2.75 1.45 2.25
CA ALA A 39 4.13 1.08 2.59
C ALA A 39 4.20 0.36 3.94
N THR A 40 3.49 0.86 4.97
CA THR A 40 3.44 0.26 6.30
C THR A 40 2.85 -1.14 6.27
N LEU A 41 1.71 -1.32 5.58
CA LEU A 41 1.08 -2.63 5.39
C LEU A 41 2.00 -3.59 4.63
N SER A 42 2.69 -3.12 3.59
CA SER A 42 3.64 -3.94 2.82
C SER A 42 4.80 -4.42 3.69
N VAL A 43 5.33 -3.53 4.54
CA VAL A 43 6.38 -3.88 5.50
C VAL A 43 5.87 -4.85 6.56
N LEU A 44 4.67 -4.65 7.10
CA LEU A 44 4.03 -5.55 8.06
C LEU A 44 3.86 -6.96 7.49
N LEU A 45 3.33 -7.08 6.28
CA LEU A 45 3.16 -8.38 5.60
C LEU A 45 4.51 -9.07 5.34
N TYR A 46 5.56 -8.30 5.05
CA TYR A 46 6.89 -8.87 4.88
C TYR A 46 7.50 -9.35 6.21
N LEU A 47 7.33 -8.58 7.28
CA LEU A 47 7.92 -8.88 8.59
C LEU A 47 7.20 -10.04 9.29
N ASP A 48 5.89 -10.15 9.12
CA ASP A 48 5.10 -11.25 9.66
C ASP A 48 4.24 -11.89 8.55
N PRO A 49 4.82 -12.88 7.83
CA PRO A 49 4.14 -13.55 6.72
C PRO A 49 2.92 -14.37 7.17
N PHE A 50 2.77 -14.62 8.48
CA PHE A 50 1.73 -15.45 9.05
C PHE A 50 0.63 -14.64 9.74
N LEU A 51 0.58 -13.32 9.53
CA LEU A 51 -0.52 -12.48 9.98
C LEU A 51 -1.86 -13.12 9.56
N PRO A 52 -2.72 -13.52 10.52
CA PRO A 52 -3.97 -14.17 10.20
C PRO A 52 -4.83 -13.21 9.39
N VAL A 53 -5.24 -13.66 8.21
CA VAL A 53 -6.09 -12.87 7.32
C VAL A 53 -7.38 -12.51 8.09
N PRO A 54 -7.74 -11.22 8.21
CA PRO A 54 -8.96 -10.82 8.88
C PRO A 54 -10.16 -11.57 8.30
N ALA A 55 -11.07 -12.03 9.16
CA ALA A 55 -12.24 -12.82 8.76
C ALA A 55 -13.01 -12.27 7.54
N PRO A 56 -13.21 -10.94 7.38
CA PRO A 56 -13.89 -10.39 6.20
C PRO A 56 -13.11 -10.63 4.89
N LEU A 57 -11.78 -10.49 4.93
CA LEU A 57 -10.93 -10.75 3.77
C LEU A 57 -10.88 -12.24 3.42
N LYS A 58 -10.90 -13.11 4.44
CA LYS A 58 -10.88 -14.56 4.24
C LYS A 58 -12.08 -15.04 3.40
N ILE A 59 -13.27 -14.55 3.71
CA ILE A 59 -14.51 -14.87 2.98
C ILE A 59 -14.42 -14.39 1.52
N LEU A 60 -13.88 -13.19 1.30
CA LEU A 60 -13.73 -12.62 -0.03
C LEU A 60 -12.74 -13.44 -0.88
N LEU A 61 -11.64 -13.87 -0.28
CA LEU A 61 -10.62 -14.69 -0.94
C LEU A 61 -11.15 -16.08 -1.30
N GLU A 62 -11.93 -16.71 -0.41
CA GLU A 62 -12.61 -17.99 -0.68
C GLU A 62 -13.65 -17.85 -1.80
N THR A 63 -14.38 -16.73 -1.84
CA THR A 63 -15.37 -16.46 -2.90
C THR A 63 -14.70 -16.32 -4.27
N ILE A 64 -13.59 -15.58 -4.34
CA ILE A 64 -12.83 -15.42 -5.59
C ILE A 64 -12.23 -16.76 -6.04
N LYS A 65 -11.68 -17.55 -5.11
CA LYS A 65 -11.09 -18.86 -5.41
C LYS A 65 -12.13 -19.87 -5.93
N ASN A 66 -13.38 -19.78 -5.49
CA ASN A 66 -14.46 -20.64 -5.99
C ASN A 66 -14.98 -20.25 -7.38
N TYR A 67 -14.68 -19.04 -7.87
CA TYR A 67 -15.10 -18.54 -9.18
C TYR A 67 -14.02 -18.66 -10.27
N LEU A 68 -12.79 -18.99 -9.91
CA LEU A 68 -11.63 -19.20 -10.81
C LEU A 68 -11.34 -20.70 -10.99
#